data_AF-A0A950LQ48-F1
#
_entry.id   AF-A0A950LQ48-F1
#
_cell.length_a   1.000
_cell.length_b   1.000
_cell.length_c   1.000
_cell.angle_alpha   90.00
_cell.angle_beta   90.00
_cell.angle_gamma   90.00
#
_symmetry.space_group_name_H-M   'P 1'
#
loop_
_entity.id
_entity.type
_entity.pdbx_description
1 polymer ?
#
loop_
_entity_poly.entity_id
_entity_poly.type
_entity_poly.pdbx_seq_one_letter_code
_entity_poly.pdbx_strand_id
1 'polypeptide(L)'
;MAIEGSVETNATTPRVSFTLPGLEIALFLGFVAIWSVYFTISEAPASIHNDMAEAYAWGREFQLGYNQHPPFWSWLCGAWFAIFPRADWSFAILSSLNAAIGLVGAWRLVGLFAEGEKRVAATALLLLTPFYTFLSHKYNANSIFLSIWPWTLFYFVRSIEGGRLTDA
;
A
#
# COMPACT_ATOMS: atom_id res chain seq x y z
N MET A 1 -36.85 18.40 -37.23
CA MET A 1 -36.85 19.15 -35.96
C MET A 1 -36.60 18.13 -34.86
N ALA A 2 -35.32 17.81 -34.61
CA ALA A 2 -34.90 16.82 -33.62
C ALA A 2 -34.15 17.56 -32.51
N ILE A 3 -34.50 17.21 -31.28
CA ILE A 3 -34.12 17.87 -30.04
C ILE A 3 -32.67 17.54 -29.72
N GLU A 4 -31.77 18.53 -29.83
CA GLU A 4 -30.46 18.50 -29.21
C GLU A 4 -30.63 18.78 -27.71
N GLY A 5 -30.73 17.72 -26.92
CA GLY A 5 -30.57 17.79 -25.48
C GLY A 5 -29.10 17.99 -25.15
N SER A 6 -28.72 19.21 -24.80
CA SER A 6 -27.43 19.56 -24.23
C SER A 6 -27.19 18.77 -22.94
N VAL A 7 -26.31 17.77 -23.00
CA VAL A 7 -25.74 17.14 -21.81
C VAL A 7 -24.75 18.14 -21.22
N GLU A 8 -25.21 18.97 -20.30
CA GLU A 8 -24.33 19.74 -19.43
C GLU A 8 -23.54 18.77 -18.55
N THR A 9 -22.31 18.47 -18.93
CA THR A 9 -21.34 17.74 -18.11
C THR A 9 -20.73 18.67 -17.07
N ASN A 10 -21.55 19.23 -16.19
CA ASN A 10 -21.07 19.92 -14.98
C ASN A 10 -20.73 18.89 -13.88
N ALA A 11 -19.80 17.99 -14.19
CA ALA A 11 -19.14 17.17 -13.17
C ALA A 11 -17.92 17.95 -12.66
N THR A 12 -18.13 18.88 -11.74
CA THR A 12 -17.05 19.37 -10.88
C THR A 12 -16.61 18.20 -10.00
N THR A 13 -15.77 17.32 -10.53
CA THR A 13 -15.13 16.26 -9.75
C THR A 13 -14.40 16.96 -8.61
N PRO A 14 -14.71 16.66 -7.34
CA PRO A 14 -14.03 17.29 -6.22
C PRO A 14 -12.53 17.06 -6.36
N ARG A 15 -11.72 18.13 -6.27
CA ARG A 15 -10.26 18.00 -6.29
C ARG A 15 -9.84 17.31 -4.99
N VAL A 16 -9.65 16.00 -5.04
CA VAL A 16 -8.97 15.28 -3.97
C VAL A 16 -7.53 15.78 -3.92
N SER A 17 -7.20 16.53 -2.88
CA SER A 17 -5.84 17.04 -2.68
C SER A 17 -4.88 15.87 -2.49
N PHE A 18 -3.81 15.79 -3.29
CA PHE A 18 -2.82 14.72 -3.17
C PHE A 18 -2.01 14.80 -1.87
N THR A 19 -2.02 15.95 -1.22
CA THR A 19 -1.38 16.20 0.07
C THR A 19 -2.20 15.56 1.19
N LEU A 20 -1.57 14.70 1.98
CA LEU A 20 -2.12 14.27 3.25
C LEU A 20 -1.94 15.41 4.27
N PRO A 21 -2.97 15.78 5.04
CA PRO A 21 -2.80 16.62 6.23
C PRO A 21 -1.70 16.08 7.15
N GLY A 22 -1.01 16.96 7.87
CA GLY A 22 0.10 16.57 8.76
C GLY A 22 -0.28 15.51 9.79
N LEU A 23 -1.54 15.52 10.26
CA LEU A 23 -2.07 14.50 11.15
C LEU A 23 -2.12 13.11 10.50
N GLU A 24 -2.58 13.01 9.25
CA GLU A 24 -2.64 11.73 8.53
C GLU A 24 -1.24 11.16 8.33
N ILE A 25 -0.28 12.01 7.94
CA ILE A 25 1.13 11.61 7.82
C ILE A 25 1.65 11.09 9.16
N ALA A 26 1.39 11.80 10.26
CA ALA A 26 1.82 11.37 11.59
C ALA A 26 1.20 10.03 12.00
N LEU A 27 -0.07 9.78 11.66
CA LEU A 27 -0.73 8.50 11.91
C LEU A 27 -0.11 7.35 11.11
N PHE A 28 0.18 7.55 9.83
CA PHE A 28 0.85 6.51 9.02
C PHE A 28 2.29 6.26 9.46
N LEU A 29 3.04 7.31 9.80
CA LEU A 29 4.39 7.16 10.37
C LEU A 29 4.35 6.45 11.73
N GLY A 30 3.37 6.80 12.57
CA GLY A 30 3.11 6.13 13.84
C GLY A 30 2.76 4.66 13.64
N PHE A 31 1.92 4.34 12.65
CA PHE A 31 1.60 2.97 12.27
C PHE A 31 2.85 2.19 11.87
N VAL A 32 3.70 2.75 11.00
CA VAL A 32 4.96 2.11 10.60
C VAL A 32 5.84 1.87 11.81
N ALA A 33 6.05 2.89 12.65
CA ALA A 33 6.90 2.78 13.83
C ALA A 33 6.40 1.72 14.82
N ILE A 34 5.11 1.75 15.16
CA ILE A 34 4.49 0.82 16.12
C ILE A 34 4.60 -0.62 15.62
N TRP A 35 4.21 -0.86 14.36
CA TRP A 35 4.23 -2.22 13.81
C TRP A 35 5.64 -2.72 13.55
N SER A 36 6.58 -1.86 13.15
CA SER A 36 7.99 -2.23 13.03
C SER A 36 8.59 -2.63 14.36
N VAL A 37 8.30 -1.89 15.43
CA VAL A 37 8.74 -2.23 16.79
C VAL A 37 8.10 -3.55 17.25
N TYR A 38 6.79 -3.70 17.08
CA TYR A 38 6.10 -4.93 17.44
C TYR A 38 6.71 -6.15 16.73
N PHE A 39 6.87 -6.09 15.40
CA PHE A 39 7.47 -7.14 14.59
C PHE A 39 8.92 -7.45 14.99
N THR A 40 9.73 -6.42 15.24
CA THR A 40 11.12 -6.59 15.68
C THR A 40 11.18 -7.34 17.02
N ILE A 41 10.31 -7.01 17.97
CA ILE A 41 10.30 -7.63 19.29
C ILE A 41 9.74 -9.06 19.22
N SER A 42 8.64 -9.26 18.49
CA SER A 42 7.99 -10.57 18.38
C SER A 42 8.86 -11.62 17.69
N GLU A 43 9.66 -11.22 16.70
CA GLU A 43 10.53 -12.14 15.95
C GLU A 43 11.99 -12.14 16.43
N ALA A 44 12.38 -11.32 17.40
CA ALA A 44 13.74 -11.34 17.94
C ALA A 44 14.26 -12.74 18.33
N PRO A 45 13.42 -13.68 18.81
CA PRO A 45 13.85 -15.06 19.10
C PRO A 45 13.79 -16.02 17.89
N ALA A 46 13.16 -15.62 16.79
CA ALA A 46 12.85 -16.48 15.65
C ALA A 46 13.82 -16.25 14.48
N SER A 47 14.03 -17.29 13.68
CA SER A 47 14.72 -17.13 12.40
C SER A 47 13.81 -16.48 11.37
N ILE A 48 14.40 -15.72 10.44
CA ILE A 48 13.68 -15.09 9.33
C ILE A 48 12.77 -16.08 8.59
N HIS A 49 11.59 -15.62 8.18
CA HIS A 49 10.64 -16.42 7.41
C HIS A 49 11.21 -16.82 6.05
N ASN A 50 10.87 -18.02 5.56
CA ASN A 50 11.38 -18.53 4.28
C ASN A 50 11.08 -17.59 3.11
N ASP A 51 9.84 -17.11 2.97
CA ASP A 51 9.46 -16.19 1.89
C ASP A 51 10.30 -14.88 1.92
N MET A 52 10.67 -14.41 3.12
CA MET A 52 11.48 -13.19 3.29
C MET A 52 12.94 -13.44 2.89
N ALA A 53 13.47 -14.61 3.25
CA ALA A 53 14.78 -15.06 2.80
C ALA A 53 14.84 -15.22 1.27
N GLU A 54 13.78 -15.77 0.67
CA GLU A 54 13.62 -15.86 -0.79
C GLU A 54 13.56 -14.47 -1.44
N ALA A 55 12.76 -13.56 -0.87
CA ALA A 55 12.67 -12.16 -1.31
C ALA A 55 14.05 -11.52 -1.42
N TYR A 56 14.85 -11.73 -0.38
CA TYR A 56 16.20 -11.19 -0.28
C TYR A 56 17.18 -11.89 -1.21
N ALA A 57 17.15 -13.22 -1.29
CA ALA A 57 18.03 -14.00 -2.16
C ALA A 57 17.81 -13.63 -3.63
N TRP A 58 16.54 -13.67 -4.07
CA TRP A 58 16.12 -13.32 -5.43
C TRP A 58 16.31 -11.84 -5.73
N GLY A 59 15.93 -10.96 -4.80
CA GLY A 59 15.97 -9.51 -5.00
C GLY A 59 17.33 -8.94 -5.39
N ARG A 60 18.42 -9.61 -5.02
CA ARG A 60 19.79 -9.20 -5.37
C ARG A 60 20.15 -9.38 -6.83
N GLU A 61 19.44 -10.25 -7.55
CA GLU A 61 19.78 -10.61 -8.93
C GLU A 61 19.04 -9.77 -9.97
N PHE A 62 17.95 -9.12 -9.56
CA PHE A 62 17.09 -8.31 -10.44
C PHE A 62 16.68 -9.01 -11.75
N GLN A 63 16.43 -10.33 -11.69
CA GLN A 63 15.94 -11.11 -12.83
C GLN A 63 14.49 -10.77 -13.18
N LEU A 64 14.12 -10.96 -14.44
CA LEU A 64 12.75 -10.74 -14.94
C LEU A 64 11.75 -11.83 -14.51
N GLY A 65 12.20 -12.90 -13.86
CA GLY A 65 11.33 -13.94 -13.33
C GLY A 65 12.09 -14.87 -12.39
N TYR A 66 11.43 -15.27 -11.31
CA TYR A 66 11.94 -16.25 -10.34
C TYR A 66 11.04 -17.48 -10.32
N ASN A 67 11.47 -18.49 -9.57
CA ASN A 67 10.69 -19.70 -9.41
C ASN A 67 9.40 -19.38 -8.62
N GLN A 68 8.26 -19.29 -9.32
CA GLN A 68 6.86 -19.19 -8.83
C GLN A 68 6.19 -17.80 -8.84
N HIS A 69 6.92 -16.69 -8.76
CA HIS A 69 6.32 -15.36 -8.61
C HIS A 69 6.90 -14.31 -9.56
N PRO A 70 6.10 -13.31 -9.97
CA PRO A 70 6.62 -12.11 -10.63
C PRO A 70 7.69 -11.43 -9.79
N PRO A 71 8.67 -10.75 -10.41
CA PRO A 71 9.89 -10.33 -9.71
C PRO A 71 9.74 -9.05 -8.87
N PHE A 72 8.62 -8.33 -8.99
CA PHE A 72 8.49 -6.98 -8.43
C PHE A 72 8.70 -6.90 -6.90
N TRP A 73 8.10 -7.82 -6.15
CA TRP A 73 8.21 -7.84 -4.68
C TRP A 73 9.64 -8.15 -4.21
N SER A 74 10.37 -9.02 -4.92
CA SER A 74 11.76 -9.33 -4.60
C SER A 74 12.69 -8.21 -5.05
N TRP A 75 12.47 -7.56 -6.20
CA TRP A 75 13.21 -6.36 -6.60
C TRP A 75 13.12 -5.25 -5.56
N LEU A 76 11.93 -5.00 -5.00
CA LEU A 76 11.76 -4.00 -3.96
C LEU A 76 12.55 -4.35 -2.69
N CYS A 77 12.55 -5.64 -2.30
CA CYS A 77 13.38 -6.13 -1.20
C CYS A 77 14.89 -5.95 -1.50
N GLY A 78 15.35 -6.30 -2.70
CA GLY A 78 16.73 -6.11 -3.13
C GLY A 78 17.16 -4.64 -3.12
N ALA A 79 16.32 -3.75 -3.65
CA ALA A 79 16.57 -2.30 -3.64
C ALA A 79 16.61 -1.74 -2.21
N TRP A 80 15.74 -2.21 -1.32
CA TRP A 80 15.73 -1.82 0.09
C TRP A 80 17.06 -2.18 0.77
N PHE A 81 17.51 -3.43 0.68
CA PHE A 81 18.74 -3.89 1.32
C PHE A 81 20.03 -3.48 0.59
N ALA A 82 19.93 -2.83 -0.58
CA ALA A 82 21.05 -2.12 -1.18
C ALA A 82 21.40 -0.84 -0.39
N ILE A 83 20.44 -0.29 0.36
CA ILE A 83 20.59 0.97 1.12
C ILE A 83 20.59 0.71 2.63
N PHE A 84 19.69 -0.16 3.11
CA PHE A 84 19.50 -0.45 4.53
C PHE A 84 20.27 -1.70 4.98
N PRO A 85 20.66 -1.78 6.26
CA PRO A 85 21.41 -2.91 6.78
C PRO A 85 20.59 -4.21 6.79
N ARG A 86 21.29 -5.32 6.59
CA ARG A 86 20.74 -6.69 6.63
C ARG A 86 20.47 -7.11 8.08
N ALA A 87 19.34 -6.68 8.61
CA ALA A 87 18.91 -6.98 9.98
C ALA A 87 17.39 -7.17 10.04
N ASP A 88 16.92 -7.94 11.02
CA ASP A 88 15.49 -8.30 11.14
C ASP A 88 14.60 -7.07 11.34
N TRP A 89 15.07 -6.08 12.10
CA TRP A 89 14.36 -4.81 12.27
C TRP A 89 14.22 -4.02 10.96
N SER A 90 15.17 -4.16 10.03
CA SER A 90 15.10 -3.49 8.73
C SER A 90 14.05 -4.17 7.84
N PHE A 91 13.91 -5.49 7.94
CA PHE A 91 12.83 -6.23 7.32
C PHE A 91 11.46 -5.86 7.91
N ALA A 92 11.37 -5.71 9.23
CA ALA A 92 10.15 -5.25 9.89
C ALA A 92 9.69 -3.89 9.36
N ILE A 93 10.63 -2.95 9.16
CA ILE A 93 10.35 -1.65 8.55
C ILE A 93 9.86 -1.80 7.10
N LEU A 94 10.50 -2.63 6.28
CA LEU A 94 10.07 -2.89 4.91
C LEU A 94 8.63 -3.44 4.86
N SER A 95 8.31 -4.44 5.69
CA SER A 95 6.97 -5.01 5.82
C SER A 95 5.94 -3.96 6.22
N SER A 96 6.23 -3.19 7.28
CA SER A 96 5.33 -2.15 7.78
C SER A 96 5.13 -1.01 6.79
N LEU A 97 6.17 -0.62 6.03
CA LEU A 97 6.07 0.39 4.99
C LEU A 97 5.18 -0.08 3.84
N ASN A 98 5.36 -1.31 3.36
CA ASN A 98 4.50 -1.86 2.32
C ASN A 98 3.02 -1.86 2.75
N ALA A 99 2.74 -2.27 3.98
CA ALA A 99 1.38 -2.20 4.55
C ALA A 99 0.87 -0.76 4.63
N ALA A 100 1.68 0.17 5.13
CA ALA A 100 1.30 1.58 5.27
C ALA A 100 1.02 2.25 3.92
N ILE A 101 1.84 2.00 2.90
CA ILE A 101 1.62 2.50 1.54
C ILE A 101 0.26 2.01 1.02
N GLY A 102 -0.05 0.74 1.23
CA GLY A 102 -1.36 0.18 0.91
C GLY A 102 -2.52 0.81 1.68
N LEU A 103 -2.32 1.05 2.97
CA LEU A 103 -3.32 1.67 3.82
C LEU A 103 -3.59 3.12 3.41
N VAL A 104 -2.56 3.86 2.97
CA VAL A 104 -2.74 5.19 2.36
C VAL A 104 -3.56 5.08 1.08
N GLY A 105 -3.25 4.12 0.20
CA GLY A 105 -4.04 3.86 -1.01
C GLY A 105 -5.50 3.53 -0.69
N ALA A 106 -5.74 2.69 0.32
CA ALA A 106 -7.07 2.34 0.79
C ALA A 106 -7.80 3.56 1.38
N TRP A 107 -7.13 4.37 2.20
CA TRP A 107 -7.66 5.62 2.74
C TRP A 107 -8.08 6.57 1.62
N ARG A 108 -7.28 6.67 0.55
CA ARG A 108 -7.59 7.46 -0.65
C ARG A 108 -8.79 6.90 -1.41
N LEU A 109 -8.83 5.59 -1.63
CA LEU A 109 -9.94 4.91 -2.29
C LEU A 109 -11.26 5.09 -1.53
N VAL A 110 -11.27 4.86 -0.22
CA VAL A 110 -12.47 5.09 0.63
C VAL A 110 -12.90 6.55 0.56
N GLY A 111 -11.95 7.49 0.49
CA GLY A 111 -12.21 8.92 0.33
C GLY A 111 -12.91 9.30 -0.97
N LEU A 112 -12.96 8.42 -1.98
CA LEU A 112 -13.78 8.63 -3.18
C LEU A 112 -15.27 8.38 -2.92
N PHE A 113 -15.61 7.56 -1.91
CA PHE A 113 -16.99 7.11 -1.66
C PHE A 113 -17.58 7.62 -0.32
N ALA A 114 -16.73 8.00 0.64
CA ALA A 114 -17.13 8.41 1.96
C ALA A 114 -16.23 9.52 2.53
N GLU A 115 -16.86 10.46 3.24
CA GLU A 115 -16.21 11.58 3.91
C GLU A 115 -16.44 11.55 5.42
N GLY A 116 -15.65 12.35 6.17
CA GLY A 116 -15.79 12.53 7.61
C GLY A 116 -15.72 11.23 8.41
N GLU A 117 -16.62 11.06 9.37
CA GLU A 117 -16.66 9.92 10.28
C GLU A 117 -16.83 8.57 9.55
N LYS A 118 -17.57 8.56 8.43
CA LYS A 118 -17.78 7.33 7.65
C LYS A 118 -16.47 6.82 7.04
N ARG A 119 -15.63 7.72 6.54
CA ARG A 119 -14.30 7.38 6.00
C ARG A 119 -13.40 6.80 7.09
N VAL A 120 -13.43 7.42 8.27
CA VAL A 120 -12.69 6.96 9.45
C VAL A 120 -13.17 5.57 9.88
N ALA A 121 -14.48 5.39 10.02
CA ALA A 121 -15.08 4.11 10.41
C ALA A 121 -14.75 2.99 9.42
N ALA A 122 -14.88 3.22 8.11
CA ALA A 122 -14.53 2.24 7.09
C ALA A 122 -13.05 1.84 7.15
N THR A 123 -12.16 2.80 7.36
CA THR A 123 -10.71 2.54 7.48
C THR A 123 -10.37 1.81 8.79
N ALA A 124 -11.04 2.16 9.88
CA ALA A 124 -10.91 1.47 11.16
C ALA A 124 -11.38 0.00 11.07
N LEU A 125 -12.51 -0.25 10.39
CA LEU A 125 -12.99 -1.60 10.12
C LEU A 125 -12.01 -2.39 9.24
N LEU A 126 -11.37 -1.75 8.27
CA LEU A 126 -10.31 -2.38 7.48
C LEU A 126 -9.10 -2.74 8.36
N LEU A 127 -8.68 -1.86 9.26
CA LEU A 127 -7.59 -2.14 10.21
C LEU A 127 -7.92 -3.21 11.24
N LEU A 128 -9.20 -3.43 11.53
CA LEU A 128 -9.66 -4.53 12.38
C LEU A 128 -9.45 -5.89 11.70
N THR A 129 -9.35 -5.92 10.36
CA THR A 129 -8.92 -7.11 9.64
C THR A 129 -7.41 -7.35 9.86
N PRO A 130 -6.96 -8.61 9.85
CA PRO A 130 -5.56 -8.92 10.12
C PRO A 130 -4.64 -8.62 8.92
N PHE A 131 -5.18 -8.14 7.78
CA PHE A 131 -4.42 -8.02 6.52
C PHE A 131 -3.29 -6.99 6.60
N TYR A 132 -3.61 -5.76 7.02
CA TYR A 132 -2.62 -4.68 7.14
C TYR A 132 -1.80 -4.75 8.42
N THR A 133 -2.24 -5.55 9.39
CA THR A 133 -1.62 -5.70 10.70
C THR A 133 -0.79 -6.98 10.71
N PHE A 134 -1.29 -8.05 11.34
CA PHE A 134 -0.54 -9.28 11.59
C PHE A 134 -0.07 -10.00 10.32
N LEU A 135 -0.89 -10.06 9.26
CA LEU A 135 -0.53 -10.78 8.04
C LEU A 135 0.48 -10.02 7.17
N SER A 136 0.54 -8.69 7.31
CA SER A 136 1.53 -7.87 6.59
C SER A 136 2.96 -8.12 7.03
N HIS A 137 3.13 -8.70 8.22
CA HIS A 137 4.44 -8.98 8.81
C HIS A 137 5.34 -9.82 7.89
N LYS A 138 4.76 -10.87 7.30
CA LYS A 138 5.47 -11.83 6.45
C LYS A 138 5.59 -11.24 5.05
N TYR A 139 6.65 -10.48 4.83
CA TYR A 139 6.90 -9.90 3.51
C TYR A 139 7.14 -11.01 2.48
N ASN A 140 6.20 -11.13 1.55
CA ASN A 140 6.18 -12.13 0.50
C ASN A 140 5.43 -11.63 -0.74
N ALA A 141 5.34 -12.50 -1.76
CA ALA A 141 4.67 -12.20 -3.02
C ALA A 141 3.18 -11.85 -2.87
N ASN A 142 2.51 -12.26 -1.78
CA ASN A 142 1.12 -11.87 -1.50
C ASN A 142 1.05 -10.52 -0.81
N SER A 143 1.95 -10.25 0.13
CA SER A 143 1.95 -9.02 0.92
C SER A 143 2.11 -7.77 0.06
N ILE A 144 2.84 -7.85 -1.07
CA ILE A 144 3.03 -6.71 -1.98
C ILE A 144 1.69 -6.20 -2.55
N PHE A 145 0.69 -7.08 -2.65
CA PHE A 145 -0.63 -6.72 -3.14
C PHE A 145 -1.41 -5.82 -2.18
N LEU A 146 -1.03 -5.77 -0.90
CA LEU A 146 -1.56 -4.79 0.05
C LEU A 146 -1.25 -3.37 -0.40
N SER A 147 -0.07 -3.11 -1.00
CA SER A 147 0.24 -1.80 -1.56
C SER A 147 -0.31 -1.62 -2.96
N ILE A 148 -0.17 -2.62 -3.84
CA ILE A 148 -0.53 -2.46 -5.26
C ILE A 148 -2.05 -2.28 -5.44
N TRP A 149 -2.88 -3.17 -4.88
CA TRP A 149 -4.32 -3.17 -5.21
C TRP A 149 -5.08 -1.91 -4.84
N PRO A 150 -4.92 -1.33 -3.63
CA PRO A 150 -5.67 -0.14 -3.27
C PRO A 150 -5.34 1.05 -4.17
N TRP A 151 -4.07 1.20 -4.57
CA TRP A 151 -3.66 2.25 -5.51
C TRP A 151 -4.18 1.99 -6.92
N THR A 152 -4.07 0.76 -7.42
CA THR A 152 -4.65 0.37 -8.72
C THR A 152 -6.14 0.68 -8.77
N LEU A 153 -6.89 0.32 -7.74
CA LEU A 153 -8.33 0.60 -7.66
C LEU A 153 -8.63 2.10 -7.56
N PHE A 154 -7.83 2.84 -6.78
CA PHE A 154 -7.99 4.29 -6.65
C PHE A 154 -7.83 4.99 -8.00
N TYR A 155 -6.75 4.70 -8.74
CA TYR A 155 -6.56 5.26 -10.07
C TYR A 155 -7.58 4.73 -11.07
N PHE A 156 -7.91 3.44 -11.05
CA PHE A 156 -8.93 2.91 -11.95
C PHE A 156 -10.28 3.63 -11.82
N VAL A 157 -10.80 3.80 -10.59
CA VAL A 157 -12.05 4.54 -10.34
C VAL A 157 -11.94 5.99 -10.84
N ARG A 158 -10.82 6.66 -10.52
CA ARG A 158 -10.58 8.04 -10.94
C ARG A 158 -10.48 8.19 -12.46
N SER A 159 -9.91 7.21 -13.16
CA SER A 159 -9.80 7.20 -14.61
C SER A 159 -11.17 7.17 -15.29
N ILE A 160 -12.14 6.45 -14.70
CA ILE A 160 -13.52 6.37 -15.18
C ILE A 160 -14.25 7.70 -14.98
N GLU A 161 -14.03 8.36 -13.83
CA GLU A 161 -14.72 9.63 -13.50
C GLU A 161 -14.12 10.86 -14.20
N GLY A 162 -12.80 10.90 -14.35
CA GLY A 162 -12.05 12.09 -14.76
C GLY A 162 -11.59 12.12 -16.22
N GLY A 163 -11.42 10.97 -16.86
CA GLY A 163 -10.96 10.87 -18.27
C GLY A 163 -9.58 11.48 -18.56
N ARG A 164 -8.78 11.83 -17.54
CA ARG A 164 -7.44 12.43 -17.68
C ARG A 164 -6.35 11.37 -17.55
N LEU A 165 -5.23 11.54 -18.25
CA LEU A 165 -4.06 10.65 -18.13
C LEU A 165 -3.46 10.63 -16.72
N THR A 166 -3.59 11.70 -15.93
CA THR A 166 -3.13 11.74 -14.53
C THR A 166 -4.01 10.96 -13.57
N ASP A 167 -5.16 10.50 -14.06
CA ASP A 167 -6.16 9.78 -13.30
C ASP A 167 -6.07 8.27 -13.59
N ALA A 168 -5.28 7.83 -14.58
CA ALA A 168 -5.00 6.45 -14.97
C ALA A 168 -3.59 6.02 -14.52
#